data_AF-A0AA43FNU8-F1
#
_entry.id   AF-A0AA43FNU8-F1
#
_cell.length_a   1.000
_cell.length_b   1.000
_cell.length_c   1.000
_cell.angle_alpha   90.00
_cell.angle_beta   90.00
_cell.angle_gamma   90.00
#
_symmetry.space_group_name_H-M   'P 1'
#
loop_
_entity.id
_entity.type
_entity.pdbx_description
1 polymer ?
#
loop_
_entity_poly.entity_id
_entity_poly.type
_entity_poly.pdbx_seq_one_letter_code
_entity_poly.pdbx_strand_id
1 'polypeptide(L)' 'EKTLTSADSLEMLKQDLAGERQAIESYKERIAQAESLREYGLRRILEDILIQEEEHERDIKTVVE' A
#
# COMPACT_ATOMS: atom_id res chain seq x y z
N GLU A 1 -6.38 -11.00 8.71
CA GLU A 1 -5.42 -11.15 7.59
C GLU A 1 -4.43 -12.25 7.94
N LYS A 2 -3.99 -13.06 6.98
CA LYS A 2 -3.07 -14.19 7.24
C LYS A 2 -1.66 -13.72 6.94
N THR A 3 -0.80 -13.64 7.95
CA THR A 3 0.63 -13.33 7.75
C THR A 3 1.28 -14.46 6.95
N LEU A 4 1.87 -14.12 5.81
CA LEU A 4 2.70 -15.02 5.02
C LEU A 4 4.15 -14.85 5.47
N THR A 5 4.90 -15.94 5.48
CA THR A 5 6.33 -15.94 5.78
C THR A 5 7.01 -16.91 4.83
N SER A 6 8.25 -16.60 4.44
CA SER A 6 9.07 -17.44 3.57
C SER A 6 10.53 -17.37 4.04
N ALA A 7 11.28 -18.44 3.80
CA ALA A 7 12.74 -18.44 3.98
C ALA A 7 13.46 -17.94 2.72
N ASP A 8 12.74 -17.84 1.60
CA ASP A 8 13.25 -17.31 0.33
C ASP A 8 12.93 -15.81 0.23
N SER A 9 13.97 -14.99 0.08
CA SER A 9 13.83 -13.53 0.05
C SER A 9 13.04 -13.03 -1.16
N LEU A 10 13.12 -13.70 -2.32
CA LEU A 10 12.36 -13.29 -3.51
C LEU A 10 10.87 -13.58 -3.31
N GLU A 11 10.53 -14.69 -2.67
CA GLU A 11 9.16 -15.00 -2.30
C GLU A 11 8.62 -14.03 -1.24
N MET A 12 9.44 -13.59 -0.28
CA MET A 12 9.05 -12.52 0.66
C MET A 12 8.74 -11.21 -0.09
N LEU A 13 9.60 -10.79 -1.02
CA LEU A 13 9.37 -9.56 -1.80
C LEU A 13 8.09 -9.64 -2.66
N LYS A 14 7.73 -10.82 -3.18
CA LYS A 14 6.46 -11.01 -3.89
C LYS A 14 5.25 -10.93 -2.95
N GLN A 15 5.39 -11.42 -1.73
CA GLN A 15 4.36 -11.32 -0.69
C GLN A 15 4.18 -9.86 -0.26
N ASP A 16 5.29 -9.13 -0.05
CA ASP A 16 5.28 -7.69 0.25
C ASP A 16 4.64 -6.91 -0.89
N LEU A 17 4.99 -7.18 -2.16
CA LEU A 17 4.37 -6.55 -3.33
C LEU A 17 2.85 -6.73 -3.37
N ALA A 18 2.36 -7.92 -2.99
CA ALA A 18 0.92 -8.16 -2.89
C ALA A 18 0.29 -7.37 -1.73
N GLY A 19 0.99 -7.26 -0.60
CA GLY A 19 0.61 -6.42 0.53
C GLY A 19 0.50 -4.94 0.15
N GLU A 20 1.51 -4.38 -0.52
CA GLU A 20 1.51 -2.99 -0.97
C GLU A 20 0.33 -2.68 -1.89
N ARG A 21 0.03 -3.56 -2.85
CA ARG A 21 -1.14 -3.41 -3.72
C ARG A 21 -2.45 -3.41 -2.95
N GLN A 22 -2.58 -4.26 -1.94
CA GLN A 22 -3.77 -4.29 -1.10
C GLN A 22 -3.88 -3.02 -0.24
N ALA A 23 -2.76 -2.49 0.27
CA ALA A 23 -2.69 -1.25 1.02
C ALA A 23 -3.07 -0.05 0.14
N ILE A 24 -2.56 0.04 -1.08
CA ILE A 24 -2.91 1.08 -2.07
C ILE A 24 -4.42 1.14 -2.30
N GLU A 25 -5.06 0.01 -2.61
CA GLU A 25 -6.52 -0.01 -2.83
C GLU A 25 -7.30 0.36 -1.56
N SER A 26 -6.82 -0.11 -0.41
CA SER A 26 -7.34 0.22 0.91
C SER A 26 -7.26 1.71 1.24
N TYR A 27 -6.20 2.41 0.85
CA TYR A 27 -6.04 3.85 1.08
C TYR A 27 -6.84 4.69 0.10
N LYS A 28 -6.96 4.27 -1.18
CA LYS A 28 -7.87 4.92 -2.13
C LYS A 28 -9.31 4.91 -1.64
N GLU A 29 -9.78 3.78 -1.09
CA GLU A 29 -11.12 3.69 -0.50
C GLU A 29 -11.27 4.65 0.68
N ARG A 30 -10.30 4.68 1.60
CA ARG A 30 -10.33 5.58 2.77
C ARG A 30 -10.28 7.05 2.39
N ILE A 31 -9.54 7.41 1.35
CA ILE A 31 -9.52 8.77 0.78
C ILE A 31 -10.92 9.17 0.31
N ALA A 32 -11.59 8.28 -0.44
CA ALA A 32 -12.97 8.53 -0.90
C ALA A 32 -13.95 8.67 0.27
N GLN A 33 -13.82 7.84 1.31
CA GLN A 33 -14.63 7.93 2.52
C GLN A 33 -14.37 9.26 3.27
N ALA A 34 -13.11 9.64 3.47
CA ALA A 34 -12.73 10.90 4.13
C ALA A 34 -13.26 12.13 3.36
N GLU A 35 -13.19 12.10 2.02
CA GLU A 35 -13.76 13.15 1.18
C GLU A 35 -15.29 13.24 1.33
N SER A 36 -15.98 12.09 1.34
CA SER A 36 -17.45 12.05 1.52
C SER A 36 -17.92 12.66 2.85
N LEU A 37 -17.07 12.57 3.88
CA LEU A 37 -17.31 13.10 5.22
C LEU A 37 -16.76 14.53 5.40
N ARG A 38 -16.12 15.10 4.38
CA ARG A 38 -15.44 16.41 4.41
C ARG A 38 -14.33 16.50 5.46
N GLU A 39 -13.70 15.37 5.77
CA GLU A 39 -12.56 15.27 6.70
C GLU A 39 -11.26 15.58 5.97
N TYR A 40 -11.06 16.84 5.55
CA TYR A 40 -9.98 17.22 4.64
C TYR A 40 -8.57 17.02 5.19
N GLY A 41 -8.38 17.22 6.51
CA GLY A 41 -7.10 16.96 7.17
C GLY A 41 -6.73 15.47 7.12
N LEU A 42 -7.72 14.60 7.38
CA LEU A 42 -7.53 13.16 7.29
C LEU A 42 -7.28 12.72 5.85
N ARG A 43 -8.04 13.24 4.88
CA ARG A 43 -7.80 12.96 3.46
C ARG A 43 -6.35 13.24 3.08
N ARG A 44 -5.81 14.37 3.52
CA ARG A 44 -4.43 14.75 3.19
C ARG A 44 -3.40 13.77 3.75
N ILE A 45 -3.57 13.35 5.00
CA ILE A 45 -2.69 12.35 5.62
C ILE A 45 -2.76 11.02 4.87
N LEU A 46 -3.97 10.60 4.45
CA LEU A 46 -4.15 9.36 3.70
C LEU A 46 -3.52 9.44 2.29
N GLU A 47 -3.54 10.60 1.64
CA GLU A 47 -2.83 10.83 0.37
C GLU A 47 -1.31 10.71 0.54
N ASP A 48 -0.76 11.27 1.62
CA ASP A 48 0.68 11.17 1.89
C ASP A 48 1.10 9.72 2.13
N ILE A 49 0.27 8.92 2.81
CA ILE A 49 0.51 7.47 2.99
C ILE A 49 0.38 6.73 1.65
N LEU A 50 -0.65 7.03 0.85
CA LEU A 50 -0.81 6.43 -0.47
C LEU A 50 0.42 6.63 -1.36
N ILE A 51 1.02 7.81 -1.33
CA ILE A 51 2.26 8.10 -2.07
C ILE A 51 3.41 7.19 -1.61
N GLN A 52 3.53 6.95 -0.29
CA GLN A 52 4.56 6.06 0.25
C GLN A 52 4.36 4.61 -0.22
N GLU A 53 3.13 4.08 -0.19
CA GLU A 53 2.88 2.69 -0.65
C GLU A 53 3.09 2.54 -2.16
N GLU A 54 2.78 3.57 -2.96
CA GLU A 54 3.09 3.57 -4.41
C GLU A 54 4.60 3.63 -4.68
N GLU A 55 5.39 4.26 -3.81
CA GLU A 55 6.85 4.24 -3.85
C GLU A 55 7.38 2.85 -3.47
N HIS A 56 6.90 2.26 -2.37
CA HIS A 56 7.25 0.89 -1.97
C HIS A 56 6.92 -0.13 -3.07
N GLU A 57 5.74 -0.05 -3.68
CA GLU A 57 5.36 -0.95 -4.78
C GLU A 57 6.34 -0.84 -5.96
N ARG A 58 6.76 0.38 -6.30
CA ARG A 58 7.71 0.63 -7.39
C ARG A 58 9.09 0.08 -7.08
N ASP A 59 9.58 0.33 -5.87
CA ASP A 59 10.90 -0.14 -5.44
C ASP A 59 10.96 -1.66 -5.45
N ILE A 60 9.93 -2.34 -4.94
CA ILE A 60 9.86 -3.80 -4.95
C ILE A 60 9.79 -4.33 -6.39
N LYS A 61 8.99 -3.72 -7.28
CA LYS A 61 8.93 -4.11 -8.70
C LYS A 61 10.30 -4.07 -9.36
N THR A 62 11.12 -3.06 -9.08
CA THR A 62 12.47 -2.95 -9.69
C THR A 62 13.42 -4.09 -9.30
N VAL A 63 13.13 -4.80 -8.21
CA VAL A 63 13.95 -5.91 -7.70
C VAL A 63 13.39 -7.27 -8.09
N VAL A 64 12.06 -7.39 -8.23
CA VAL A 64 11.37 -8.66 -8.52
C VAL A 64 11.25 -8.93 -10.03
N GLU A 65 11.25 -7.89 -10.87
CA GLU A 65 11.25 -7.98 -12.35
C GLU A 65 12.67 -8.10 -12.93
#